data_AF-A0A964R4Q4-F1
#
_entry.id   AF-A0A964R4Q4-F1
#
_cell.length_a   1.000
_cell.length_b   1.000
_cell.length_c   1.000
_cell.angle_alpha   90.00
_cell.angle_beta   90.00
_cell.angle_gamma   90.00
#
_symmetry.space_group_name_H-M   'P 1'
#
loop_
_entity.id
_entity.type
_entity.pdbx_description
1 polymer ?
#
loop_
_entity_poly.entity_id
_entity_poly.type
_entity_poly.pdbx_seq_one_letter_code
_entity_poly.pdbx_strand_id
1 'polypeptide(L)'
;MMGLFEGGLEVHPAGEVEAEDALAVDIHRRRLHVEWDSASPVTPLGQLVFFSQFLATGGLFSHWVERCPLRFSSPNAPTLANLLGTITLSVLAGQFRYAHIAGQFSD
;
A
#
# COMPACT_ATOMS: atom_id res chain seq x y z
N MET A 1 16.13 40.73 -18.32
CA MET A 1 16.62 40.43 -16.96
C MET A 1 15.48 39.79 -16.20
N MET A 2 15.65 38.51 -15.80
CA MET A 2 14.74 37.70 -14.97
C MET A 2 14.33 38.42 -13.65
N GLY A 3 13.21 38.11 -13.00
CA GLY A 3 12.35 36.95 -13.15
C GLY A 3 10.99 37.14 -12.46
N LEU A 4 9.99 36.46 -13.03
CA LEU A 4 8.70 36.15 -12.40
C LEU A 4 8.93 35.29 -11.16
N PHE A 5 8.18 35.53 -10.10
CA PHE A 5 7.31 34.57 -9.40
C PHE A 5 6.80 35.28 -8.14
N GLU A 6 5.77 36.10 -8.33
CA GLU A 6 4.75 36.26 -7.29
C GLU A 6 3.99 34.94 -7.17
N GLY A 7 3.77 34.50 -5.94
CA GLY A 7 3.02 33.31 -5.60
C GLY A 7 3.10 33.14 -4.10
N GLY A 8 2.24 33.86 -3.38
CA GLY A 8 2.13 33.74 -1.93
C GLY A 8 2.00 32.29 -1.51
N LEU A 9 2.67 31.92 -0.41
CA LEU A 9 2.35 30.70 0.32
C LEU A 9 0.85 30.75 0.61
N GLU A 10 0.08 29.97 -0.14
CA GLU A 10 -1.32 29.73 0.12
C GLU A 10 -1.38 29.04 1.49
N VAL A 11 -1.64 29.85 2.53
CA VAL A 11 -1.85 29.35 3.88
C VAL A 11 -3.10 28.47 3.82
N HIS A 12 -2.91 27.17 4.02
CA HIS A 12 -4.00 26.21 4.06
C HIS A 12 -5.05 26.68 5.09
N PRO A 13 -6.36 26.59 4.79
CA PRO A 13 -7.41 27.12 5.65
C PRO A 13 -7.34 26.50 7.06
N ALA A 14 -7.55 27.33 8.08
CA ALA A 14 -7.38 27.05 9.51
C ALA A 14 -8.40 26.04 10.09
N GLY A 15 -8.47 24.84 9.50
CA GLY A 15 -9.37 23.75 9.90
C GLY A 15 -8.77 22.35 9.81
N GLU A 16 -7.57 22.19 9.26
CA GLU A 16 -6.82 20.93 9.38
C GLU A 16 -6.16 20.90 10.75
N VAL A 17 -6.85 20.26 11.70
CA VAL A 17 -6.21 19.81 12.94
C VAL A 17 -5.15 18.81 12.51
N GLU A 18 -3.87 19.04 12.82
CA GLU A 18 -2.86 17.99 12.69
C GLU A 18 -3.36 16.80 13.51
N ALA A 19 -3.87 15.78 12.84
CA ALA A 19 -4.30 14.57 13.48
C ALA A 19 -3.02 13.81 13.87
N GLU A 20 -2.49 14.13 15.06
CA GLU A 20 -1.41 13.37 15.70
C GLU A 20 -1.87 11.95 16.11
N ASP A 21 -3.17 11.66 16.03
CA ASP A 21 -3.73 10.37 16.38
C ASP A 21 -3.49 9.33 15.27
N ALA A 22 -2.82 8.23 15.62
CA ALA A 22 -2.59 7.11 14.72
C ALA A 22 -3.91 6.55 14.15
N LEU A 23 -4.04 6.58 12.83
CA LEU A 23 -5.21 6.10 12.09
C LEU A 23 -5.25 4.57 12.07
N ALA A 24 -6.31 3.99 12.62
CA ALA A 24 -6.52 2.55 12.58
C ALA A 24 -7.05 2.11 11.21
N VAL A 25 -6.28 1.26 10.53
CA VAL A 25 -6.59 0.72 9.20
C VAL A 25 -6.82 -0.79 9.30
N ASP A 26 -8.02 -1.23 8.93
CA ASP A 26 -8.40 -2.65 8.93
C ASP A 26 -8.05 -3.28 7.57
N ILE A 27 -7.08 -4.19 7.58
CA ILE A 27 -6.62 -4.94 6.42
C ILE A 27 -7.05 -6.42 6.54
N HIS A 28 -6.79 -7.23 5.52
CA HIS A 28 -7.15 -8.65 5.54
C HIS A 28 -6.56 -9.35 6.79
N ARG A 29 -7.44 -9.69 7.75
CA ARG A 29 -7.14 -10.33 9.04
C ARG A 29 -6.25 -9.55 10.02
N ARG A 30 -5.95 -8.27 9.80
CA ARG A 30 -5.09 -7.48 10.71
C ARG A 30 -5.55 -6.03 10.79
N ARG A 31 -5.19 -5.36 11.89
CA ARG A 31 -5.35 -3.91 12.07
C ARG A 31 -3.96 -3.29 12.15
N LEU A 32 -3.74 -2.25 11.35
CA LEU A 32 -2.51 -1.46 11.34
C LEU A 32 -2.81 -0.08 11.89
N HIS A 33 -1.86 0.49 12.64
CA HIS A 33 -1.91 1.89 13.07
C HIS A 33 -0.97 2.69 12.17
N VAL A 34 -1.52 3.70 11.50
CA VAL A 34 -0.79 4.56 10.57
C VAL A 34 -0.65 5.94 11.19
N GLU A 35 0.58 6.36 11.44
CA GLU A 35 0.91 7.69 11.93
C GLU A 35 1.46 8.52 10.77
N TRP A 36 1.08 9.80 10.71
CA TRP A 36 1.61 10.73 9.72
C TRP A 36 2.80 11.48 10.33
N ASP A 37 3.98 11.29 9.74
CA ASP A 37 5.17 12.09 10.05
C ASP A 37 5.31 13.22 9.02
N SER A 38 5.08 14.46 9.44
CA SER A 38 5.17 15.66 8.61
C SER A 38 6.61 16.02 8.20
N ALA A 39 7.62 15.47 8.89
CA ALA A 39 9.03 15.66 8.58
C ALA A 39 9.59 14.58 7.62
N SER A 40 8.84 13.51 7.36
CA SER A 40 9.29 12.41 6.51
C SER A 40 8.85 12.61 5.06
N PRO A 41 9.71 12.31 4.06
CA PRO A 41 9.30 12.31 2.67
C PRO A 41 8.12 11.36 2.45
N VAL A 42 7.12 11.79 1.67
CA VAL A 42 5.98 10.94 1.30
C VAL A 42 6.50 9.67 0.63
N THR A 43 6.41 8.54 1.32
CA THR A 43 6.76 7.25 0.73
C THR A 43 5.56 6.74 -0.07
N PRO A 44 5.73 6.33 -1.36
CA PRO A 44 4.66 5.68 -2.13
C PRO A 44 4.13 4.43 -1.43
N LEU A 45 4.96 3.82 -0.57
CA LEU A 45 4.62 2.65 0.23
C LEU A 45 3.55 2.95 1.31
N GLY A 46 3.50 4.17 1.86
CA GLY A 46 2.55 4.56 2.90
C GLY A 46 1.09 4.50 2.42
N GLN A 47 0.84 4.80 1.14
CA GLN A 47 -0.49 4.71 0.54
C GLN A 47 -0.98 3.27 0.36
N LEU A 48 -0.09 2.28 0.39
CA LEU A 48 -0.44 0.88 0.17
C LEU A 48 -1.30 0.31 1.29
N VAL A 49 -1.16 0.84 2.51
CA VAL A 49 -1.97 0.40 3.66
C VAL A 49 -3.44 0.69 3.40
N PHE A 50 -3.78 1.87 2.91
CA PHE A 50 -5.15 2.25 2.53
C PHE A 50 -5.68 1.44 1.35
N PHE A 51 -4.84 1.20 0.33
CA PHE A 51 -5.24 0.36 -0.79
C PHE A 51 -5.51 -1.09 -0.37
N SER A 52 -4.72 -1.62 0.57
CA SER A 52 -4.94 -2.96 1.12
C SER A 52 -6.23 -3.04 1.95
N GLN A 53 -6.61 -1.97 2.66
CA GLN A 53 -7.91 -1.86 3.31
C GLN A 53 -9.04 -1.82 2.29
N PHE A 54 -8.91 -1.05 1.21
CA PHE A 54 -9.90 -1.04 0.12
C PHE A 54 -10.15 -2.45 -0.44
N LEU A 55 -9.08 -3.21 -0.70
CA LEU A 55 -9.19 -4.60 -1.16
C LEU A 55 -9.86 -5.53 -0.13
N ALA A 56 -9.64 -5.28 1.17
CA ALA A 56 -10.24 -6.04 2.25
C ALA A 56 -11.72 -5.71 2.46
N THR A 57 -12.07 -4.43 2.55
CA THR A 57 -13.46 -3.96 2.71
C THR A 57 -14.33 -4.36 1.52
N GLY A 58 -13.79 -4.31 0.29
CA GLY A 58 -14.52 -4.73 -0.90
C GLY A 58 -14.54 -6.24 -1.14
N GLY A 59 -13.83 -7.05 -0.34
CA GLY A 59 -13.69 -8.49 -0.57
C GLY A 59 -13.04 -8.84 -1.92
N LEU A 60 -12.38 -7.88 -2.58
CA LEU A 60 -11.85 -8.03 -3.93
C LEU A 60 -10.73 -9.04 -3.98
N PHE A 61 -9.85 -9.02 -2.97
CA PHE A 61 -8.73 -9.94 -2.87
C PHE A 61 -9.20 -11.38 -2.61
N SER A 62 -10.13 -11.58 -1.67
CA SER A 62 -10.66 -12.91 -1.36
C SER A 62 -11.40 -13.52 -2.56
N HIS A 63 -12.25 -12.73 -3.22
CA HIS A 63 -12.95 -13.16 -4.43
C HIS A 63 -11.99 -13.48 -5.58
N TRP A 64 -10.89 -12.73 -5.71
CA TRP A 64 -9.87 -13.04 -6.70
C TRP A 64 -9.15 -14.36 -6.41
N VAL A 65 -8.78 -14.62 -5.14
CA VAL A 65 -8.19 -15.89 -4.71
C VAL A 65 -9.13 -17.06 -5.02
N GLU A 66 -10.42 -16.94 -4.72
CA GLU A 66 -11.42 -18.00 -4.96
C GLU A 66 -11.61 -18.32 -6.44
N ARG A 67 -11.65 -17.30 -7.31
CA ARG A 67 -11.85 -17.48 -8.75
C ARG A 67 -10.57 -17.78 -9.53
N CYS A 68 -9.41 -17.75 -8.89
CA CYS A 68 -8.15 -17.88 -9.61
C CYS A 68 -8.00 -19.33 -10.16
N PRO A 69 -7.72 -19.48 -11.47
CA PRO A 69 -7.66 -20.80 -12.12
C PRO A 69 -6.37 -21.56 -11.81
N LEU A 70 -5.39 -20.92 -11.17
CA LEU A 70 -4.11 -21.55 -10.83
C LEU A 70 -4.31 -22.69 -9.82
N ARG A 71 -3.66 -23.82 -10.10
CA ARG A 71 -3.63 -24.99 -9.23
C ARG A 71 -2.18 -25.43 -9.11
N PHE A 72 -1.70 -25.54 -7.87
CA PHE A 72 -0.38 -26.06 -7.59
C PHE A 72 -0.49 -27.55 -7.22
N SER A 73 0.41 -28.36 -7.77
CA SER A 73 0.47 -29.80 -7.51
C SER A 73 1.62 -30.18 -6.56
N SER A 74 2.60 -29.29 -6.37
CA SER A 74 3.79 -29.55 -5.55
C SER A 74 3.51 -29.34 -4.05
N PRO A 75 4.01 -30.21 -3.17
CA PRO A 75 3.97 -30.02 -1.71
C PRO A 75 4.69 -28.75 -1.23
N ASN A 76 5.64 -28.23 -2.02
CA ASN A 76 6.41 -27.03 -1.69
C ASN A 76 5.83 -25.75 -2.33
N ALA A 77 4.62 -25.80 -2.88
CA ALA A 77 4.03 -24.63 -3.50
C ALA A 77 3.44 -23.69 -2.44
N PRO A 78 3.64 -22.36 -2.57
CA PRO A 78 3.00 -21.39 -1.72
C PRO A 78 1.48 -21.43 -1.91
N THR A 79 0.73 -21.00 -0.90
CA THR A 79 -0.72 -20.83 -1.04
C THR A 79 -1.04 -19.78 -2.10
N LEU A 80 -2.20 -19.92 -2.75
CA LEU A 80 -2.63 -18.99 -3.78
C LEU A 80 -2.77 -17.56 -3.25
N ALA A 81 -3.25 -17.41 -2.00
CA ALA A 81 -3.30 -16.12 -1.32
C ALA A 81 -1.91 -15.51 -1.12
N ASN A 82 -0.91 -16.29 -0.71
CA ASN A 82 0.45 -15.78 -0.54
C ASN A 82 1.05 -15.34 -1.88
N LEU A 83 0.88 -16.16 -2.93
CA LEU A 83 1.39 -15.84 -4.25
C LEU A 83 0.74 -14.57 -4.83
N LEU A 84 -0.60 -14.49 -4.82
CA LEU A 84 -1.32 -13.33 -5.33
C LEU A 84 -1.05 -12.07 -4.48
N GLY A 85 -0.92 -12.23 -3.16
CA GLY A 85 -0.53 -11.16 -2.25
C GLY A 85 0.86 -10.61 -2.58
N THR A 86 1.85 -11.47 -2.75
CA THR A 86 3.21 -11.07 -3.12
C THR A 86 3.26 -10.39 -4.49
N ILE A 87 2.54 -10.89 -5.49
CA ILE A 87 2.44 -10.23 -6.82
C ILE A 87 1.82 -8.84 -6.68
N THR A 88 0.71 -8.72 -5.94
CA THR A 88 0.02 -7.45 -5.73
C THR A 88 0.94 -6.44 -5.05
N LEU A 89 1.60 -6.85 -3.96
CA LEU A 89 2.51 -5.98 -3.22
C LEU A 89 3.72 -5.59 -4.07
N SER A 90 4.22 -6.47 -4.92
CA SER A 90 5.34 -6.19 -5.82
C SER A 90 4.98 -5.16 -6.89
N VAL A 91 3.80 -5.29 -7.51
CA VAL A 91 3.29 -4.31 -8.49
C VAL A 91 3.10 -2.94 -7.82
N LEU A 92 2.54 -2.94 -6.62
CA LEU A 92 2.33 -1.74 -5.82
C LEU A 92 3.65 -1.08 -5.37
N ALA A 93 4.67 -1.88 -5.11
CA ALA A 93 6.04 -1.43 -4.84
C ALA A 93 6.81 -1.03 -6.13
N GLY A 94 6.13 -0.88 -7.27
CA GLY A 94 6.70 -0.42 -8.53
C GLY A 94 7.55 -1.44 -9.27
N GLN A 95 7.49 -2.72 -8.89
CA GLN A 95 8.24 -3.79 -9.58
C GLN A 95 7.52 -4.17 -10.90
N PHE A 96 8.27 -4.18 -12.00
CA PHE A 96 7.80 -4.61 -13.33
C PHE A 96 8.48 -5.91 -13.77
N ARG A 97 8.02 -6.48 -14.91
CA ARG A 97 8.17 -7.86 -15.42
C ARG A 97 9.56 -8.55 -15.38
N TYR A 98 10.64 -7.87 -14.98
CA TYR A 98 12.00 -8.43 -14.84
C TYR A 98 12.71 -8.03 -13.55
N ALA A 99 12.05 -7.29 -12.66
CA ALA A 99 12.62 -6.99 -11.35
C ALA A 99 12.46 -8.21 -10.44
N HIS A 100 13.56 -8.71 -9.91
CA HIS A 100 13.54 -9.81 -8.95
C HIS A 100 12.75 -9.39 -7.71
N ILE A 101 11.65 -10.11 -7.42
CA ILE A 101 10.93 -10.01 -6.15
C ILE A 101 11.80 -10.72 -5.10
N ALA A 102 12.92 -10.09 -4.72
CA ALA A 102 13.79 -10.57 -3.66
C ALA A 102 13.64 -9.63 -2.46
N GLY A 103 13.08 -10.15 -1.36
CA GLY A 103 13.08 -9.48 -0.06
C GLY A 103 11.93 -8.51 0.18
N GLN A 104 10.69 -9.02 0.28
CA GLN A 104 9.61 -8.29 0.96
C GLN A 104 9.26 -8.88 2.33
N PHE A 105 9.95 -9.95 2.73
CA PHE A 105 9.80 -10.62 4.01
C PHE A 105 11.18 -11.04 4.50
N SER A 106 11.93 -10.09 5.09
CA SER A 106 13.04 -10.41 5.99
C SER A 106 12.46 -10.67 7.38
N ASP A 107 12.98 -11.69 8.07
CA ASP A 107 12.58 -12.23 9.39
C ASP A 107 12.09 -11.20 10.42
#